data_AF-A0A947WHT0-F1
#
_entry.id   AF-A0A947WHT0-F1
#
_cell.length_a   1.000
_cell.length_b   1.000
_cell.length_c   1.000
_cell.angle_alpha   90.00
_cell.angle_beta   90.00
_cell.angle_gamma   90.00
#
_symmetry.space_group_name_H-M   'P 1'
#
loop_
_entity.id
_entity.type
_entity.pdbx_description
1 polymer ?
#
loop_
_entity_poly.entity_id
_entity_poly.type
_entity_poly.pdbx_seq_one_letter_code
_entity_poly.pdbx_strand_id
1 'polypeptide(L)'
;MSKFLISFVITTALVTGWAGPSYSENFTQVEKFFALRNAITEHGNAIPEQIKNSTGSDLRTLERIFEMETSTLTTIEAYFRILMIAVSTKSETDPGTVKILNGWLDFISNQCKYDIEYLEEASKETDNPVVLEEIIVTKNNTEKLADIVKKSIAENSAMLEQ
;
A
#
# COMPACT_ATOMS: atom_id res chain seq x y z
N MET A 1 14.13 -5.19 -33.43
CA MET A 1 12.83 -4.53 -33.69
C MET A 1 11.71 -5.44 -33.21
N SER A 2 10.98 -5.00 -32.18
CA SER A 2 9.57 -5.29 -31.82
C SER A 2 9.44 -4.94 -30.33
N LYS A 3 9.20 -3.68 -29.99
CA LYS A 3 7.86 -3.15 -29.63
C LYS A 3 7.19 -3.94 -28.50
N PHE A 4 7.57 -3.62 -27.27
CA PHE A 4 6.65 -3.59 -26.12
C PHE A 4 6.83 -2.26 -25.39
N LEU A 5 6.31 -1.20 -26.02
CA LEU A 5 5.79 -0.06 -25.28
C LEU A 5 4.48 -0.56 -24.66
N ILE A 6 4.58 -1.16 -23.48
CA ILE A 6 3.41 -1.22 -22.60
C ILE A 6 3.18 0.24 -22.22
N SER A 7 2.23 0.82 -22.94
CA SER A 7 1.54 2.05 -22.62
C SER A 7 1.06 1.96 -21.17
N PHE A 8 1.87 2.38 -20.21
CA PHE A 8 1.43 2.65 -18.84
C PHE A 8 0.89 4.09 -18.80
N VAL A 9 -0.04 4.38 -19.71
CA VAL A 9 -0.95 5.52 -19.60
C VAL A 9 -2.22 4.98 -18.93
N ILE A 10 -2.06 4.52 -17.70
CA ILE A 10 -3.16 4.38 -16.76
C ILE A 10 -2.72 5.13 -15.50
N THR A 11 -3.20 6.37 -15.43
CA THR A 11 -3.55 7.11 -14.22
C THR A 11 -2.47 7.79 -13.37
N THR A 12 -1.71 8.70 -13.99
CA THR A 12 -1.38 9.98 -13.29
C THR A 12 -2.64 10.81 -12.97
N ALA A 13 -3.80 10.45 -13.52
CA ALA A 13 -5.11 11.04 -13.19
C ALA A 13 -5.79 10.49 -11.92
N LEU A 14 -5.23 9.49 -11.22
CA LEU A 14 -5.80 9.01 -9.94
C LEU A 14 -5.21 9.69 -8.70
N VAL A 15 -4.15 10.50 -8.84
CA VAL A 15 -3.35 10.96 -7.70
C VAL A 15 -3.81 12.32 -7.14
N THR A 16 -4.68 13.08 -7.80
CA THR A 16 -4.93 14.50 -7.42
C THR A 16 -6.32 14.84 -6.89
N GLY A 17 -7.19 13.85 -6.66
CA GLY A 17 -8.63 14.13 -6.48
C GLY A 17 -9.25 13.89 -5.11
N TRP A 18 -8.52 13.45 -4.09
CA TRP A 18 -9.14 13.10 -2.80
C TRP A 18 -8.47 13.81 -1.62
N ALA A 19 -9.05 14.94 -1.23
CA ALA A 19 -8.92 15.45 0.12
C ALA A 19 -9.70 14.46 1.01
N GLY A 20 -8.99 13.73 1.87
CA GLY A 20 -9.60 12.67 2.69
C GLY A 20 -10.87 13.18 3.38
N PRO A 21 -12.01 12.47 3.31
CA PRO A 21 -13.17 12.77 4.13
C PRO A 21 -12.79 12.80 5.59
N SER A 22 -13.44 13.68 6.35
CA SER A 22 -13.66 13.44 7.77
C SER A 22 -14.56 12.20 7.86
N TYR A 23 -13.92 11.03 8.00
CA TYR A 23 -14.65 9.79 8.22
C TYR A 23 -15.22 9.80 9.64
N SER A 24 -16.37 9.12 9.80
CA SER A 24 -17.08 9.04 11.07
C SER A 24 -16.21 8.47 12.19
N GLU A 25 -16.65 8.63 13.44
CA GLU A 25 -16.03 8.01 14.63
C GLU A 25 -15.79 6.49 14.47
N ASN A 26 -16.49 5.84 13.54
CA ASN A 26 -16.45 4.39 13.30
C ASN A 26 -15.25 3.92 12.46
N PHE A 27 -14.51 4.80 11.80
CA PHE A 27 -13.42 4.43 10.87
C PHE A 27 -12.10 5.16 11.16
N THR A 28 -11.59 5.03 12.39
CA THR A 28 -10.45 5.83 12.85
C THR A 28 -9.12 5.49 12.15
N GLN A 29 -8.98 4.28 11.58
CA GLN A 29 -7.76 3.91 10.83
C GLN A 29 -7.68 4.54 9.43
N VAL A 30 -8.76 5.09 8.87
CA VAL A 30 -8.76 5.57 7.49
C VAL A 30 -7.82 6.75 7.29
N GLU A 31 -7.75 7.67 8.26
CA GLU A 31 -6.79 8.79 8.21
C GLU A 31 -5.34 8.31 8.18
N LYS A 32 -5.04 7.21 8.91
CA LYS A 32 -3.69 6.62 8.91
C LYS A 32 -3.36 5.96 7.59
N PHE A 33 -4.32 5.30 6.95
CA PHE A 33 -4.14 4.82 5.58
C PHE A 33 -3.83 5.97 4.62
N PHE A 34 -4.51 7.12 4.71
CA PHE A 34 -4.19 8.29 3.88
C PHE A 34 -2.79 8.84 4.12
N ALA A 35 -2.41 8.98 5.38
CA ALA A 35 -1.07 9.44 5.74
C ALA A 35 0.01 8.49 5.19
N LEU A 36 -0.19 7.17 5.35
CA LEU A 36 0.73 6.18 4.84
C LEU A 36 0.77 6.15 3.30
N ARG A 37 -0.38 6.25 2.63
CA ARG A 37 -0.46 6.35 1.17
C ARG A 37 0.37 7.52 0.65
N ASN A 38 0.26 8.68 1.28
CA ASN A 38 1.01 9.87 0.86
C ASN A 38 2.52 9.67 1.07
N ALA A 39 2.92 9.10 2.22
CA ALA A 39 4.33 8.78 2.49
C ALA A 39 4.91 7.80 1.46
N ILE A 40 4.16 6.74 1.13
CA ILE A 40 4.54 5.77 0.10
C ILE A 40 4.62 6.42 -1.28
N THR A 41 3.67 7.31 -1.61
CA THR A 41 3.67 8.02 -2.89
C THR A 41 4.91 8.91 -3.02
N GLU A 42 5.26 9.64 -1.97
CA GLU A 42 6.45 10.50 -1.95
C GLU A 42 7.73 9.66 -2.12
N HIS A 43 7.84 8.56 -1.38
CA HIS A 43 8.96 7.61 -1.49
C HIS A 43 9.06 7.01 -2.90
N GLY A 44 7.96 6.46 -3.41
CA GLY A 44 7.91 5.82 -4.74
C GLY A 44 8.24 6.77 -5.89
N ASN A 45 8.03 8.08 -5.73
CA ASN A 45 8.43 9.07 -6.72
C ASN A 45 9.95 9.33 -6.77
N ALA A 46 10.69 8.99 -5.70
CA ALA A 46 12.14 9.18 -5.63
C ALA A 46 12.93 8.00 -6.23
N ILE A 47 12.42 6.77 -6.13
CA ILE A 47 13.09 5.53 -6.57
C ILE A 47 13.52 5.53 -8.05
N PRO A 48 12.71 6.03 -9.03
CA PRO A 48 13.07 5.96 -10.44
C PRO A 48 14.41 6.62 -10.80
N GLU A 49 14.81 7.66 -10.06
CA GLU A 49 16.10 8.30 -10.30
C GLU A 49 17.27 7.44 -9.79
N GLN A 50 17.06 6.69 -8.72
CA GLN A 50 18.05 5.76 -8.18
C GLN A 50 18.23 4.54 -9.09
N ILE A 51 17.13 4.05 -9.69
CA ILE A 51 17.14 2.97 -10.69
C ILE A 51 18.03 3.32 -11.88
N LYS A 52 17.92 4.52 -12.44
CA LYS A 52 18.72 4.96 -13.62
C LYS A 52 20.23 4.89 -13.38
N ASN A 53 20.65 5.08 -12.13
CA ASN A 53 22.05 5.17 -11.75
C ASN A 53 22.60 3.86 -11.15
N SER A 54 21.78 2.80 -11.10
CA SER A 54 22.11 1.51 -10.49
C SER A 54 22.30 0.41 -11.53
N THR A 55 23.04 -0.64 -11.16
CA THR A 55 23.28 -1.81 -12.04
C THR A 55 23.27 -3.09 -11.22
N GLY A 56 23.22 -4.24 -11.89
CA GLY A 56 23.36 -5.55 -11.23
C GLY A 56 22.24 -5.86 -10.23
N SER A 57 22.61 -6.38 -9.06
CA SER A 57 21.68 -6.73 -7.98
C SER A 57 20.95 -5.51 -7.43
N ASP A 58 21.66 -4.40 -7.22
CA ASP A 58 21.10 -3.15 -6.69
C ASP A 58 19.97 -2.61 -7.58
N LEU A 59 20.16 -2.64 -8.90
CA LEU A 59 19.11 -2.27 -9.86
C LEU A 59 17.85 -3.13 -9.68
N ARG A 60 18.02 -4.46 -9.62
CA ARG A 60 16.89 -5.39 -9.47
C ARG A 60 16.16 -5.18 -8.14
N THR A 61 16.89 -4.92 -7.07
CA THR A 61 16.31 -4.63 -5.75
C THR A 61 15.49 -3.34 -5.79
N LEU A 62 16.03 -2.26 -6.37
CA LEU A 62 15.30 -0.99 -6.51
C LEU A 62 14.05 -1.11 -7.40
N GLU A 63 14.14 -1.83 -8.52
CA GLU A 63 12.99 -2.14 -9.37
C GLU A 63 11.90 -2.88 -8.58
N ARG A 64 12.31 -3.86 -7.76
CA ARG A 64 11.37 -4.63 -6.95
C ARG A 64 10.74 -3.78 -5.84
N ILE A 65 11.50 -2.93 -5.17
CA ILE A 65 10.97 -1.99 -4.19
C ILE A 65 9.94 -1.07 -4.84
N PHE A 66 10.24 -0.53 -6.03
CA PHE A 66 9.29 0.31 -6.77
C PHE A 66 7.99 -0.45 -7.12
N GLU A 67 8.09 -1.71 -7.56
CA GLU A 67 6.93 -2.57 -7.79
C GLU A 67 6.10 -2.78 -6.51
N MET A 68 6.76 -3.00 -5.36
CA MET A 68 6.11 -3.23 -4.07
C MET A 68 5.35 -1.99 -3.58
N GLU A 69 5.95 -0.80 -3.68
CA GLU A 69 5.29 0.47 -3.32
C GLU A 69 4.08 0.72 -4.24
N THR A 70 4.24 0.47 -5.55
CA THR A 70 3.14 0.59 -6.53
C THR A 70 1.99 -0.37 -6.24
N SER A 71 2.32 -1.64 -5.93
CA SER A 71 1.35 -2.66 -5.54
C SER A 71 0.61 -2.24 -4.27
N THR A 72 1.34 -1.74 -3.28
CA THR A 72 0.79 -1.25 -2.01
C THR A 72 -0.18 -0.09 -2.21
N LEU A 73 0.17 0.90 -3.02
CA LEU A 73 -0.74 2.01 -3.33
C LEU A 73 -2.02 1.51 -4.00
N THR A 74 -1.89 0.56 -4.92
CA THR A 74 -3.02 -0.01 -5.65
C THR A 74 -3.98 -0.75 -4.71
N THR A 75 -3.45 -1.51 -3.74
CA THR A 75 -4.28 -2.26 -2.79
C THR A 75 -4.97 -1.36 -1.78
N ILE A 76 -4.29 -0.31 -1.28
CA ILE A 76 -4.91 0.72 -0.43
C ILE A 76 -6.06 1.42 -1.15
N GLU A 77 -5.85 1.85 -2.40
CA GLU A 77 -6.89 2.51 -3.20
C GLU A 77 -8.07 1.57 -3.52
N ALA A 78 -7.83 0.28 -3.74
CA ALA A 78 -8.89 -0.71 -3.91
C ALA A 78 -9.74 -0.85 -2.64
N TYR A 79 -9.10 -0.95 -1.46
CA TYR A 79 -9.80 -1.00 -0.18
C TYR A 79 -10.68 0.24 0.03
N PHE A 80 -10.15 1.44 -0.20
CA PHE A 80 -10.91 2.68 -0.06
C PHE A 80 -12.13 2.74 -0.96
N ARG A 81 -12.04 2.25 -2.20
CA ARG A 81 -13.21 2.21 -3.10
C ARG A 81 -14.34 1.36 -2.54
N ILE A 82 -14.03 0.22 -1.95
CA ILE A 82 -15.02 -0.68 -1.37
C ILE A 82 -15.62 -0.04 -0.12
N LEU A 83 -14.79 0.55 0.73
CA LEU A 83 -15.23 1.26 1.92
C LEU A 83 -16.16 2.45 1.58
N MET A 84 -15.82 3.24 0.56
CA MET A 84 -16.67 4.33 0.08
C MET A 84 -18.04 3.84 -0.38
N ILE A 85 -18.09 2.70 -1.09
CA ILE A 85 -19.35 2.09 -1.52
C ILE A 85 -20.16 1.67 -0.29
N ALA A 86 -19.52 1.00 0.68
CA ALA A 86 -20.18 0.58 1.92
C ALA A 86 -20.83 1.78 2.65
N VAL A 87 -20.05 2.84 2.88
CA VAL A 87 -20.51 4.06 3.57
C VAL A 87 -21.62 4.78 2.78
N SER A 88 -21.44 4.98 1.46
CA SER A 88 -22.44 5.69 0.64
C SER A 88 -23.76 4.94 0.53
N THR A 89 -23.72 3.62 0.66
CA THR A 89 -24.90 2.74 0.64
C THR A 89 -25.44 2.43 2.03
N LYS A 90 -24.82 2.95 3.10
CA LYS A 90 -25.16 2.67 4.50
C LYS A 90 -25.16 1.17 4.84
N SER A 91 -24.24 0.43 4.21
CA SER A 91 -24.11 -1.02 4.36
C SER A 91 -22.87 -1.42 5.16
N GLU A 92 -22.19 -0.46 5.78
CA GLU A 92 -20.97 -0.68 6.55
C GLU A 92 -21.14 -1.60 7.78
N THR A 93 -22.36 -1.77 8.28
CA THR A 93 -22.70 -2.71 9.37
C THR A 93 -23.31 -4.01 8.86
N ASP A 94 -23.54 -4.15 7.55
CA ASP A 94 -24.04 -5.40 6.97
C ASP A 94 -22.98 -6.51 7.12
N PRO A 95 -23.34 -7.70 7.65
CA PRO A 95 -22.40 -8.80 7.84
C PRO A 95 -21.67 -9.25 6.56
N GLY A 96 -22.35 -9.19 5.41
CA GLY A 96 -21.76 -9.49 4.11
C GLY A 96 -20.73 -8.45 3.69
N THR A 97 -21.05 -7.16 3.85
CA THR A 97 -20.13 -6.05 3.58
C THR A 97 -18.91 -6.07 4.50
N VAL A 98 -19.10 -6.24 5.82
CA VAL A 98 -17.97 -6.34 6.78
C VAL A 98 -17.06 -7.51 6.42
N LYS A 99 -17.62 -8.66 6.04
CA LYS A 99 -16.83 -9.80 5.57
C LYS A 99 -16.01 -9.46 4.32
N ILE A 100 -16.56 -8.71 3.37
CA ILE A 100 -15.83 -8.26 2.18
C ILE A 100 -14.70 -7.30 2.57
N LEU A 101 -14.97 -6.30 3.40
CA LEU A 101 -13.98 -5.33 3.85
C LEU A 101 -12.81 -6.02 4.57
N ASN A 102 -13.12 -6.93 5.50
CA ASN A 102 -12.10 -7.70 6.22
C ASN A 102 -11.33 -8.65 5.29
N GLY A 103 -11.98 -9.27 4.31
CA GLY A 103 -11.29 -10.11 3.33
C GLY A 103 -10.25 -9.36 2.51
N TRP A 104 -10.51 -8.08 2.17
CA TRP A 104 -9.52 -7.22 1.51
C TRP A 104 -8.38 -6.83 2.44
N LEU A 105 -8.68 -6.50 3.69
CA LEU A 105 -7.67 -6.20 4.70
C LEU A 105 -6.77 -7.42 4.98
N ASP A 106 -7.35 -8.62 5.09
CA ASP A 106 -6.59 -9.87 5.24
C ASP A 106 -5.68 -10.14 4.04
N PHE A 107 -6.14 -9.86 2.82
CA PHE A 107 -5.30 -9.94 1.62
C PHE A 107 -4.09 -9.01 1.72
N ILE A 108 -4.29 -7.75 2.12
CA ILE A 108 -3.20 -6.79 2.32
C ILE A 108 -2.24 -7.28 3.41
N SER A 109 -2.77 -7.75 4.56
CA SER A 109 -1.95 -8.25 5.66
C SER A 109 -1.04 -9.40 5.24
N ASN A 110 -1.58 -10.35 4.47
CA ASN A 110 -0.80 -11.47 3.94
C ASN A 110 0.31 -10.99 3.00
N GLN A 111 0.03 -9.99 2.15
CA GLN A 111 1.04 -9.44 1.26
C GLN A 111 2.18 -8.76 2.04
N CYS A 112 1.84 -8.00 3.09
CA CYS A 112 2.84 -7.36 3.96
C CYS A 112 3.83 -8.37 4.56
N LYS A 113 3.36 -9.57 4.93
CA LYS A 113 4.22 -10.61 5.48
C LYS A 113 5.32 -11.03 4.48
N TYR A 114 4.92 -11.37 3.25
CA TYR A 114 5.87 -11.78 2.21
C TYR A 114 6.81 -10.65 1.80
N ASP A 115 6.30 -9.44 1.75
CA ASP A 115 7.06 -8.24 1.42
C ASP A 115 8.15 -7.95 2.47
N ILE A 116 7.83 -8.09 3.77
CA ILE A 116 8.80 -7.95 4.86
C ILE A 116 9.89 -9.03 4.78
N GLU A 117 9.51 -10.30 4.57
CA GLU A 117 10.47 -11.40 4.43
C GLU A 117 11.44 -11.15 3.25
N TYR A 118 10.92 -10.68 2.12
CA TYR A 118 11.74 -10.30 0.97
C TYR A 118 12.73 -9.18 1.30
N LEU A 119 12.27 -8.10 1.94
CA LEU A 119 13.11 -6.95 2.28
C LEU A 119 14.20 -7.31 3.28
N GLU A 120 13.92 -8.23 4.21
CA GLU A 120 14.92 -8.76 5.15
C GLU A 120 16.02 -9.52 4.45
N GLU A 121 15.71 -10.37 3.47
CA GLU A 121 16.72 -11.07 2.68
C GLU A 121 17.49 -10.11 1.77
N ALA A 122 16.79 -9.21 1.07
CA ALA A 122 17.42 -8.21 0.20
C ALA A 122 18.44 -7.33 0.95
N SER A 123 18.18 -7.00 2.22
CA SER A 123 19.09 -6.21 3.05
C SER A 123 20.44 -6.90 3.32
N LYS A 124 20.50 -8.23 3.20
CA LYS A 124 21.73 -9.02 3.37
C LYS A 124 22.53 -9.15 2.08
N GLU A 125 21.93 -8.80 0.94
CA GLU A 125 22.49 -9.01 -0.40
C GLU A 125 23.17 -7.75 -0.98
N THR A 126 23.11 -6.61 -0.30
CA THR A 126 23.70 -5.35 -0.75
C THR A 126 24.40 -4.61 0.39
N ASP A 127 25.53 -3.99 0.06
CA ASP A 127 26.24 -3.04 0.94
C ASP A 127 26.05 -1.58 0.49
N ASN A 128 25.24 -1.34 -0.55
CA ASN A 128 25.03 -0.02 -1.11
C ASN A 128 24.14 0.81 -0.15
N PRO A 129 24.64 1.91 0.43
CA PRO A 129 23.91 2.65 1.46
C PRO A 129 22.60 3.25 0.95
N VAL A 130 22.53 3.61 -0.33
CA VAL A 130 21.30 4.14 -0.94
C VAL A 130 20.25 3.05 -1.01
N VAL A 131 20.62 1.86 -1.53
CA VAL A 131 19.68 0.74 -1.65
C VAL A 131 19.24 0.25 -0.27
N LEU A 132 20.16 0.20 0.70
CA LEU A 132 19.82 -0.14 2.09
C LEU A 132 18.81 0.83 2.71
N GLU A 133 18.94 2.12 2.44
CA GLU A 133 17.98 3.12 2.90
C GLU A 133 16.58 2.86 2.32
N GLU A 134 16.47 2.63 1.00
CA GLU A 134 15.18 2.31 0.37
C GLU A 134 14.55 1.03 0.94
N ILE A 135 15.35 -0.01 1.17
CA ILE A 135 14.88 -1.26 1.79
C ILE A 135 14.29 -0.96 3.18
N ILE A 136 15.00 -0.17 3.99
CA ILE A 136 14.59 0.17 5.36
C ILE A 136 13.31 0.99 5.34
N VAL A 137 13.22 2.00 4.47
CA VAL A 137 12.04 2.87 4.37
C VAL A 137 10.83 2.06 3.92
N THR A 138 10.95 1.25 2.88
CA THR A 138 9.84 0.40 2.41
C THR A 138 9.44 -0.62 3.47
N LYS A 139 10.40 -1.26 4.15
CA LYS A 139 10.09 -2.21 5.23
C LYS A 139 9.28 -1.54 6.34
N ASN A 140 9.70 -0.35 6.78
CA ASN A 140 8.98 0.42 7.79
C ASN A 140 7.56 0.81 7.34
N ASN A 141 7.38 1.13 6.06
CA ASN A 141 6.05 1.42 5.50
C ASN A 141 5.17 0.17 5.47
N THR A 142 5.72 -0.98 5.07
CA THR A 142 5.01 -2.28 5.06
C THR A 142 4.61 -2.72 6.47
N GLU A 143 5.47 -2.54 7.47
CA GLU A 143 5.15 -2.84 8.87
C GLU A 143 4.03 -1.93 9.41
N LYS A 144 4.08 -0.63 9.11
CA LYS A 144 3.00 0.30 9.45
C LYS A 144 1.69 -0.08 8.78
N LEU A 145 1.73 -0.48 7.50
CA LEU A 145 0.55 -0.96 6.78
C LEU A 145 -0.07 -2.16 7.49
N ALA A 146 0.73 -3.15 7.84
CA ALA A 146 0.26 -4.35 8.55
C ALA A 146 -0.42 -4.00 9.89
N ASP A 147 0.13 -3.05 10.66
CA ASP A 147 -0.47 -2.58 11.91
C ASP A 147 -1.80 -1.86 11.69
N ILE A 148 -1.87 -0.96 10.71
CA ILE A 148 -3.11 -0.25 10.34
C ILE A 148 -4.18 -1.27 9.93
N VAL A 149 -3.84 -2.21 9.06
CA VAL A 149 -4.74 -3.26 8.57
C VAL A 149 -5.30 -4.09 9.71
N LYS A 150 -4.44 -4.55 10.63
CA LYS A 150 -4.87 -5.33 11.81
C LYS A 150 -5.88 -4.55 12.67
N LYS A 151 -5.64 -3.25 12.87
CA LYS A 151 -6.56 -2.38 13.62
C LYS A 151 -7.86 -2.13 12.87
N SER A 152 -7.82 -1.97 11.55
CA SER A 152 -9.03 -1.82 10.72
C SER A 152 -9.91 -3.07 10.71
N ILE A 153 -9.33 -4.27 10.73
CA ILE A 153 -10.12 -5.51 10.86
C ILE A 153 -10.87 -5.53 12.20
N ALA A 154 -10.21 -5.13 13.28
CA ALA A 154 -10.83 -5.03 14.59
C ALA A 154 -11.95 -3.97 14.62
N GLU A 155 -11.71 -2.80 14.03
CA GLU A 155 -12.72 -1.73 13.88
C GLU A 155 -13.95 -2.23 13.11
N ASN A 156 -13.76 -2.75 11.90
CA ASN A 156 -14.85 -3.26 11.06
C ASN A 156 -15.63 -4.38 11.76
N SER A 157 -14.96 -5.25 12.52
CA SER A 157 -15.62 -6.34 13.24
C SER A 157 -16.47 -5.82 14.40
N ALA A 158 -16.04 -4.77 15.10
CA ALA A 158 -16.80 -4.15 16.18
C ALA A 158 -18.07 -3.45 15.66
N MET A 159 -18.12 -3.07 14.39
CA MET A 159 -19.32 -2.47 13.77
C MET A 159 -20.50 -3.43 13.68
N LEU A 160 -20.27 -4.75 13.75
CA LEU A 160 -21.34 -5.76 13.78
C LEU A 160 -22.09 -5.79 15.12
N GLU A 161 -21.51 -5.18 16.16
CA GLU A 161 -22.04 -5.18 17.53
C GLU A 161 -22.88 -3.93 17.85
N GLN A 162 -22.96 -2.96 16.92
CA GLN A 162 -23.71 -1.70 17.04
C GLN A 162 -25.06 -1.76 16.33
#